data_AF-A0A7W0TCK0-F1
#
_entry.id   AF-A0A7W0TCK0-F1
#
_cell.length_a   1.000
_cell.length_b   1.000
_cell.length_c   1.000
_cell.angle_alpha   90.00
_cell.angle_beta   90.00
_cell.angle_gamma   90.00
#
_symmetry.space_group_name_H-M   'P 1'
#
loop_
_entity.id
_entity.type
_entity.pdbx_description
1 polymer ?
#
loop_
_entity_poly.entity_id
_entity_poly.type
_entity_poly.pdbx_seq_one_letter_code
_entity_poly.pdbx_strand_id
1 'polypeptide(L)'
;MYRRFAVVAIELYREAYPEKAAPLDWLLKPAPRHGLLSELGRVAQPTSDEQGVLQWSARDVSRLIHAAFEIAEAKPTTKLGVAMIRELRRRYRALSS
;
A
#
# COMPACT_ATOMS: atom_id res chain seq x y z
N MET A 1 -12.79 -0.33 2.68
CA MET A 1 -11.95 0.49 3.58
C MET A 1 -10.48 0.53 3.13
N TYR A 2 -9.78 -0.62 3.07
CA TYR A 2 -8.35 -0.73 2.70
C TYR A 2 -7.92 0.04 1.44
N ARG A 3 -8.73 0.01 0.37
CA ARG A 3 -8.44 0.76 -0.86
C ARG A 3 -8.34 2.27 -0.65
N ARG A 4 -9.30 2.87 0.07
CA ARG A 4 -9.33 4.32 0.31
C ARG A 4 -8.11 4.73 1.13
N PHE A 5 -7.76 3.94 2.13
CA PHE A 5 -6.54 4.14 2.91
C PHE A 5 -5.28 4.12 2.03
N ALA A 6 -5.11 3.10 1.18
CA ALA A 6 -3.96 3.01 0.29
C ALA A 6 -3.87 4.21 -0.66
N VAL A 7 -5.00 4.65 -1.21
CA VAL A 7 -5.06 5.85 -2.04
C VAL A 7 -4.62 7.09 -1.26
N VAL A 8 -5.22 7.35 -0.10
CA VAL A 8 -4.90 8.52 0.73
C VAL A 8 -3.43 8.51 1.17
N ALA A 9 -2.90 7.36 1.60
CA ALA A 9 -1.50 7.25 1.99
C ALA A 9 -0.55 7.58 0.83
N ILE A 10 -0.85 7.06 -0.38
CA ILE A 10 -0.05 7.35 -1.58
C ILE A 10 -0.19 8.82 -1.99
N GLU A 11 -1.39 9.40 -1.90
CA GLU A 11 -1.62 10.82 -2.22
C GLU A 11 -0.87 11.76 -1.27
N LEU A 12 -0.98 11.52 0.04
CA LEU A 12 -0.25 12.29 1.05
C LEU A 12 1.27 12.14 0.89
N TYR A 13 1.77 10.95 0.58
CA TYR A 13 3.18 10.75 0.30
C TYR A 13 3.64 11.53 -0.94
N ARG A 14 2.82 11.52 -2.01
CA ARG A 14 3.09 12.28 -3.24
C ARG A 14 3.13 13.79 -2.99
N GLU A 15 2.27 14.29 -2.12
CA GLU A 15 2.24 15.70 -1.72
C GLU A 15 3.48 16.08 -0.91
N ALA A 16 3.91 15.22 0.01
CA ALA A 16 5.09 15.46 0.84
C ALA A 16 6.43 15.29 0.10
N TYR A 17 6.51 14.39 -0.88
CA TYR A 17 7.75 14.03 -1.60
C TYR A 17 7.55 13.97 -3.12
N PRO A 18 7.17 15.09 -3.77
CA PRO A 18 6.77 15.12 -5.18
C PRO A 18 7.85 14.59 -6.13
N GLU A 19 9.13 14.82 -5.82
CA GLU A 19 10.28 14.42 -6.64
C GLU A 19 10.53 12.91 -6.64
N LYS A 20 10.08 12.19 -5.61
CA LYS A 20 10.28 10.73 -5.48
C LYS A 20 9.05 9.94 -5.91
N ALA A 21 7.90 10.58 -6.00
CA ALA A 21 6.63 9.88 -6.05
C ALA A 21 6.11 9.62 -7.48
N ALA A 22 6.87 10.01 -8.51
CA ALA A 22 6.53 9.78 -9.91
C ALA A 22 6.20 8.30 -10.25
N PRO A 23 6.90 7.27 -9.72
CA PRO A 23 6.50 5.88 -9.96
C PRO A 23 5.08 5.57 -9.47
N LEU A 24 4.67 6.14 -8.32
CA LEU A 24 3.38 5.87 -7.69
C LEU A 24 2.18 6.37 -8.51
N ASP A 25 2.39 7.30 -9.45
CA ASP A 25 1.36 7.71 -10.41
C ASP A 25 0.82 6.52 -11.19
N TRP A 26 1.64 5.50 -11.46
CA TRP A 26 1.19 4.28 -12.12
C TRP A 26 0.11 3.55 -11.30
N LEU A 27 0.03 3.67 -9.98
CA LEU A 27 -1.05 3.05 -9.22
C LEU A 27 -2.38 3.80 -9.31
N LEU A 28 -2.32 5.10 -9.60
CA LEU A 28 -3.47 6.02 -9.53
C LEU A 28 -4.01 6.44 -10.90
N LYS A 29 -3.16 6.45 -11.94
CA LYS A 29 -3.45 7.03 -13.26
C LYS A 29 -3.25 6.01 -14.40
N PRO A 30 -3.97 6.16 -15.53
CA PRO A 30 -5.04 7.14 -15.78
C PRO A 30 -6.32 6.85 -14.98
N ALA A 31 -6.52 5.60 -14.54
CA ALA A 31 -7.52 5.24 -13.55
C ALA A 31 -6.86 4.42 -12.42
N PRO A 32 -7.36 4.50 -11.18
CA PRO A 32 -6.73 3.80 -10.07
C PRO A 32 -6.81 2.28 -10.24
N ARG A 33 -5.69 1.59 -9.99
CA ARG A 33 -5.59 0.13 -10.06
C ARG A 33 -6.21 -0.50 -8.81
N HIS A 34 -7.54 -0.49 -8.73
CA HIS A 34 -8.31 -0.81 -7.53
C HIS A 34 -7.97 -2.17 -6.91
N GLY A 35 -7.68 -3.20 -7.72
CA GLY A 35 -7.28 -4.51 -7.22
C GLY A 35 -5.96 -4.46 -6.44
N LEU A 36 -4.94 -3.80 -6.99
CA LEU A 36 -3.65 -3.62 -6.35
C LEU A 36 -3.76 -2.73 -5.11
N LEU A 37 -4.46 -1.60 -5.21
CA LEU A 37 -4.68 -0.68 -4.09
C LEU A 37 -5.42 -1.34 -2.91
N SER A 38 -6.36 -2.25 -3.20
CA SER A 38 -7.07 -2.99 -2.15
C SER A 38 -6.16 -3.99 -1.43
N GLU A 39 -5.23 -4.64 -2.14
CA GLU A 39 -4.25 -5.52 -1.50
C GLU A 39 -3.17 -4.73 -0.76
N LEU A 40 -2.69 -3.61 -1.33
CA LEU A 40 -1.73 -2.71 -0.68
C LEU A 40 -2.25 -2.22 0.67
N GLY A 41 -3.52 -1.81 0.75
CA GLY A 41 -4.12 -1.41 2.02
C GLY A 41 -4.12 -2.51 3.09
N ARG A 42 -4.05 -3.79 2.70
CA ARG A 42 -3.94 -4.92 3.64
C ARG A 42 -2.50 -5.21 4.07
N VAL A 43 -1.50 -4.62 3.42
CA VAL A 43 -0.08 -4.73 3.82
C VAL A 43 0.16 -4.02 5.14
N ALA A 44 -0.55 -2.91 5.35
CA ALA A 44 -0.44 -2.06 6.53
C ALA A 44 -0.90 -2.72 7.84
N GLN A 45 -1.55 -3.89 7.82
CA GLN A 45 -1.94 -4.65 9.04
C GLN A 45 -2.46 -3.78 10.21
N PRO A 46 -3.47 -2.92 9.99
CA PRO A 46 -3.98 -2.08 11.07
C PRO A 46 -4.47 -2.90 12.25
N THR A 47 -4.30 -2.35 13.45
CA THR A 47 -4.92 -2.86 14.67
C THR A 47 -6.27 -2.18 14.85
N SER A 48 -7.28 -2.91 15.34
CA SER A 48 -8.53 -2.29 15.79
C SER A 48 -8.40 -1.87 17.25
N ASP A 49 -8.94 -0.71 17.60
CA ASP A 49 -9.19 -0.37 19.01
C ASP A 49 -10.45 -1.08 19.55
N GLU A 50 -10.77 -0.82 20.82
CA GLU A 50 -11.91 -1.42 21.53
C GLU A 50 -13.26 -1.07 20.88
N GLN A 51 -13.31 0.01 20.09
CA GLN A 51 -14.49 0.46 19.36
C GLN A 51 -14.52 -0.07 17.91
N GLY A 52 -13.54 -0.89 17.52
CA GLY A 52 -13.43 -1.47 16.19
C GLY A 52 -12.89 -0.52 15.12
N VAL A 53 -12.39 0.67 15.51
CA VAL A 53 -11.78 1.62 14.59
C VAL A 53 -10.37 1.14 14.24
N LEU A 54 -10.05 1.14 12.95
CA LEU A 54 -8.71 0.78 12.49
C LEU A 54 -7.74 1.91 12.83
N GLN A 55 -6.68 1.55 13.56
CA GLN A 55 -5.53 2.39 13.87
C GLN A 55 -4.36 1.94 13.01
N TRP A 56 -3.64 2.93 12.46
CA TRP A 56 -2.44 2.69 11.66
C TRP A 56 -1.26 3.43 12.28
N SER A 57 -0.18 2.71 12.51
CA SER A 57 1.08 3.30 12.96
C SER A 57 1.88 3.87 11.79
N ALA A 58 2.88 4.69 12.09
CA ALA A 58 3.84 5.16 11.08
C ALA A 58 4.56 3.98 10.37
N ARG A 59 4.77 2.86 11.07
CA ARG A 59 5.34 1.63 10.51
C ARG A 59 4.42 1.03 9.44
N ASP A 60 3.12 1.06 9.67
CA ASP A 60 2.10 0.50 8.78
C ASP A 60 1.99 1.29 7.49
N VAL A 61 2.01 2.62 7.60
CA VAL A 61 2.07 3.54 6.46
C VAL A 61 3.37 3.32 5.68
N SER A 62 4.52 3.24 6.37
CA SER A 62 5.82 3.03 5.72
C SER A 62 5.84 1.73 4.92
N ARG A 63 5.37 0.62 5.50
CA ARG A 63 5.27 -0.69 4.82
C ARG A 63 4.41 -0.64 3.57
N LEU A 64 3.27 0.06 3.65
CA LEU A 64 2.39 0.25 2.50
C LEU A 64 3.11 1.02 1.38
N ILE A 65 3.77 2.13 1.71
CA ILE A 65 4.48 2.96 0.73
C ILE A 65 5.63 2.19 0.09
N HIS A 66 6.44 1.47 0.86
CA HIS A 66 7.50 0.61 0.32
C HIS A 66 6.95 -0.44 -0.65
N ALA A 67 5.89 -1.16 -0.26
CA ALA A 67 5.25 -2.12 -1.15
C ALA A 67 4.65 -1.45 -2.40
N ALA A 68 4.11 -0.23 -2.27
CA ALA A 68 3.57 0.52 -3.39
C ALA A 68 4.67 0.87 -4.41
N PHE A 69 5.86 1.28 -3.95
CA PHE A 69 7.01 1.53 -4.82
C PHE A 69 7.46 0.28 -5.55
N GLU A 70 7.68 -0.83 -4.84
CA GLU A 70 8.11 -2.09 -5.48
C GLU A 70 7.15 -2.52 -6.60
N ILE A 71 5.84 -2.40 -6.36
CA ILE A 71 4.81 -2.74 -7.34
C ILE A 71 4.77 -1.73 -8.49
N ALA A 72 4.89 -0.44 -8.19
CA ALA A 72 4.84 0.63 -9.18
C ALA A 72 6.05 0.64 -10.11
N GLU A 73 7.22 0.25 -9.62
CA GLU A 73 8.46 0.10 -10.40
C GLU A 73 8.40 -1.13 -11.29
N ALA A 74 7.95 -2.27 -10.76
CA ALA A 74 7.84 -3.51 -11.52
C ALA A 74 6.71 -3.48 -12.57
N LYS A 75 5.68 -2.63 -12.38
CA LYS A 75 4.49 -2.49 -13.24
C LYS A 75 3.87 -3.84 -13.65
N PRO A 76 3.62 -4.78 -12.72
CA PRO A 76 3.16 -6.11 -13.06
C PRO A 76 1.71 -6.08 -13.57
N THR A 77 1.27 -7.18 -14.19
CA THR A 77 -0.16 -7.42 -14.38
C THR A 77 -0.88 -7.46 -13.03
N THR A 78 -2.19 -7.18 -13.01
CA THR A 78 -2.97 -7.18 -11.75
C THR A 78 -2.84 -8.50 -10.99
N LYS A 79 -2.93 -9.64 -11.68
CA LYS A 79 -2.82 -10.98 -11.05
C LYS A 79 -1.45 -11.18 -10.40
N LEU A 80 -0.37 -10.83 -11.11
CA LEU A 80 0.99 -10.94 -10.58
C LEU A 80 1.23 -9.97 -9.42
N GLY A 81 0.80 -8.71 -9.56
CA GLY A 81 0.94 -7.71 -8.50
C GLY A 81 0.21 -8.10 -7.22
N VAL A 82 -0.99 -8.68 -7.32
CA VAL A 82 -1.70 -9.24 -6.14
C VAL A 82 -0.87 -10.33 -5.45
N ALA A 83 -0.25 -11.23 -6.22
CA ALA A 83 0.59 -12.29 -5.66
C ALA A 83 1.85 -11.71 -4.97
N MET A 84 2.50 -10.73 -5.60
CA MET A 84 3.66 -10.02 -5.04
C MET A 84 3.30 -9.31 -3.72
N ILE A 85 2.19 -8.57 -3.69
CA ILE A 85 1.74 -7.86 -2.48
C ILE A 85 1.44 -8.83 -1.34
N ARG A 86 0.82 -9.98 -1.63
CA ARG A 86 0.53 -11.01 -0.61
C ARG A 86 1.80 -11.60 -0.04
N GLU A 87 2.81 -11.79 -0.87
CA GLU A 87 4.13 -12.25 -0.44
C GLU A 87 4.83 -11.23 0.46
N LEU A 88 4.85 -9.95 0.07
CA LEU A 88 5.38 -8.87 0.91
C LEU A 88 4.70 -8.82 2.27
N ARG A 89 3.37 -8.95 2.29
CA ARG A 89 2.62 -9.01 3.56
C ARG A 89 3.04 -10.19 4.44
N ARG A 90 3.29 -11.37 3.86
CA ARG A 90 3.79 -12.53 4.63
C ARG A 90 5.14 -12.24 5.26
N ARG A 91 6.07 -11.65 4.50
CA ARG A 91 7.40 -11.28 5.00
C ARG A 91 7.33 -10.27 6.15
N TYR A 92 6.48 -9.24 6.02
CA TYR A 92 6.30 -8.26 7.10
C TYR A 92 5.70 -8.86 8.37
N ARG A 93 4.84 -9.87 8.27
CA ARG A 93 4.34 -10.62 9.44
C ARG A 93 5.46 -11.40 10.12
N ALA A 94 6.27 -12.13 9.35
CA ALA A 94 7.38 -12.92 9.87
C ALA A 94 8.41 -12.04 10.61
N LEU A 95 8.65 -10.81 10.14
CA LEU A 95 9.55 -9.83 10.79
C LEU A 95 8.94 -9.12 12.01
N SER A 96 7.69 -9.40 12.36
CA SER A 96 7.00 -8.80 13.51
C SER A 96 6.63 -9.83 14.58
N SER A 97 6.96 -11.11 14.33
CA SER A 97 6.85 -12.22 15.29
C SER A 97 8.20 -12.43 15.97
#